data_AF-A0A2M7GFF0-F1
#
_entry.id   AF-A0A2M7GFF0-F1
#
_cell.length_a   1.000
_cell.length_b   1.000
_cell.length_c   1.000
_cell.angle_alpha   90.00
_cell.angle_beta   90.00
_cell.angle_gamma   90.00
#
_symmetry.space_group_name_H-M   'P 1'
#
loop_
_entity.id
_entity.type
_entity.pdbx_description
1 polymer ?
#
loop_
_entity_poly.entity_id
_entity_poly.type
_entity_poly.pdbx_seq_one_letter_code
_entity_poly.pdbx_strand_id
1 'polypeptide(L)'
;MDTLQNLHGDDLEGLKYLLWGDTRPTISAHESKYPPVPFSRPDVLIHIIDASTLHRHLALTLELIELGLPIVIGLNMMDEARRKGVKIDIPKLAQELGIPVVPMIAIKGIGIADLFKVTVETGRKGICPLPQPAGEYLRQWSVRMRQLIDQTAIRDAFRVPLPFLVRMLKLEDHYFCSELRSHFPQTADEVEHIRQHAEQTLQRSLCEELTAD
;
A
#
# COMPACT_ATOMS: atom_id res chain seq x y z
N MET A 1 3.27 -14.73 -0.42
CA MET A 1 2.31 -13.64 -0.66
C MET A 1 3.06 -12.43 -0.20
N ASP A 2 3.41 -11.56 -1.14
CA ASP A 2 4.19 -10.36 -0.81
C ASP A 2 3.16 -9.33 -0.29
N THR A 3 3.25 -8.99 0.99
CA THR A 3 2.38 -8.01 1.67
C THR A 3 3.28 -6.91 2.24
N LEU A 4 2.73 -5.70 2.41
CA LEU A 4 3.40 -4.61 3.09
C LEU A 4 3.32 -4.72 4.63
N GLN A 5 2.64 -5.72 5.16
CA GLN A 5 2.46 -5.93 6.59
C GLN A 5 3.63 -6.74 7.19
N ASN A 6 4.03 -6.37 8.41
CA ASN A 6 5.02 -7.07 9.22
C ASN A 6 6.33 -7.34 8.46
N LEU A 7 6.77 -6.34 7.69
CA LEU A 7 8.05 -6.40 7.00
C LEU A 7 9.21 -6.30 8.00
N HIS A 8 10.32 -6.95 7.68
CA HIS A 8 11.53 -6.98 8.50
C HIS A 8 12.76 -6.79 7.63
N GLY A 9 13.89 -6.41 8.26
CA GLY A 9 15.16 -6.27 7.56
C GLY A 9 15.08 -5.32 6.37
N ASP A 10 15.56 -5.78 5.20
CA ASP A 10 15.67 -4.96 3.99
C ASP A 10 14.30 -4.59 3.39
N ASP A 11 13.27 -5.43 3.55
CA ASP A 11 11.94 -5.15 3.03
C ASP A 11 11.27 -3.98 3.76
N LEU A 12 11.44 -3.92 5.10
CA LEU A 12 10.96 -2.80 5.90
C LEU A 12 11.68 -1.50 5.49
N GLU A 13 12.98 -1.57 5.24
CA GLU A 13 13.74 -0.42 4.75
C GLU A 13 13.29 0.00 3.34
N GLY A 14 12.90 -0.95 2.48
CA GLY A 14 12.25 -0.68 1.19
C GLY A 14 10.94 0.08 1.35
N LEU A 15 10.06 -0.36 2.25
CA LEU A 15 8.80 0.35 2.55
C LEU A 15 9.07 1.77 3.09
N LYS A 16 10.01 1.91 4.03
CA LYS A 16 10.42 3.22 4.57
C LYS A 16 10.96 4.15 3.49
N TYR A 17 11.72 3.62 2.53
CA TYR A 17 12.16 4.39 1.36
C TYR A 17 10.98 4.85 0.49
N LEU A 18 10.00 3.99 0.22
CA LEU A 18 8.80 4.37 -0.53
C LEU A 18 7.97 5.45 0.19
N LEU A 19 7.96 5.44 1.52
CA LEU A 19 7.21 6.41 2.33
C LEU A 19 7.96 7.74 2.49
N TRP A 20 9.27 7.69 2.74
CA TRP A 20 10.02 8.84 3.25
C TRP A 20 11.28 9.21 2.45
N GLY A 21 11.77 8.31 1.59
CA GLY A 21 13.03 8.49 0.86
C GLY A 21 14.22 8.73 1.80
N ASP A 22 14.96 9.79 1.51
CA ASP A 22 16.12 10.28 2.27
C ASP A 22 15.75 11.10 3.53
N THR A 23 14.48 11.46 3.71
CA THR A 23 14.04 12.38 4.77
C THR A 23 13.18 11.66 5.80
N ARG A 24 13.85 11.02 6.77
CA ARG A 24 13.19 10.26 7.83
C ARG A 24 12.34 11.14 8.76
N PRO A 25 11.14 10.68 9.17
CA PRO A 25 10.30 11.40 10.11
C PRO A 25 10.76 11.23 11.56
N THR A 26 10.17 12.00 12.47
CA THR A 26 10.57 11.98 13.89
C THR A 26 10.29 10.66 14.58
N ILE A 27 9.27 9.93 14.14
CA ILE A 27 8.95 8.60 14.69
C ILE A 27 10.15 7.64 14.56
N SER A 28 10.86 7.70 13.44
CA SER A 28 12.04 6.88 13.18
C SER A 28 13.37 7.48 13.68
N ALA A 29 13.35 8.60 14.42
CA ALA A 29 14.57 9.32 14.80
C ALA A 29 15.48 8.52 15.76
N HIS A 30 14.93 7.54 16.47
CA HIS A 30 15.67 6.66 17.35
C HIS A 30 16.42 5.55 16.58
N GLU A 31 16.13 5.36 15.29
CA GLU A 31 16.79 4.38 14.45
C GLU A 31 18.20 4.87 14.08
N SER A 32 19.23 4.13 14.53
CA SER A 32 20.65 4.45 14.26
C SER A 32 21.05 4.27 12.78
N LYS A 33 20.15 3.72 11.95
CA LYS A 33 20.39 3.48 10.53
C LYS A 33 19.94 4.69 9.72
N TYR A 34 20.92 5.40 9.15
CA TYR A 34 20.65 6.32 8.05
C TYR A 34 19.95 5.58 6.90
N PRO A 35 19.08 6.25 6.12
CA PRO A 35 18.41 5.62 5.00
C PRO A 35 19.48 4.92 4.15
N PRO A 36 19.28 3.64 3.77
CA PRO A 36 20.30 2.86 3.07
C PRO A 36 20.68 3.50 1.72
N VAL A 37 19.89 4.45 1.23
CA VAL A 37 20.05 5.10 -0.07
C VAL A 37 19.80 6.62 0.06
N PRO A 38 20.70 7.50 -0.44
CA PRO A 38 20.57 8.95 -0.36
C PRO A 38 19.68 9.50 -1.48
N PHE A 39 18.60 8.80 -1.83
CA PHE A 39 17.66 9.24 -2.84
C PHE A 39 16.37 9.71 -2.19
N SER A 40 15.83 10.81 -2.72
CA SER A 40 14.52 11.29 -2.35
C SER A 40 13.44 10.26 -2.73
N ARG A 41 12.28 10.40 -2.09
CA ARG A 41 11.12 9.53 -2.32
C ARG A 41 10.79 9.45 -3.83
N PRO A 42 10.47 8.26 -4.38
CA PRO A 42 10.16 8.12 -5.80
C PRO A 42 8.89 8.89 -6.21
N ASP A 43 8.92 9.48 -7.41
CA ASP A 43 7.77 10.19 -8.00
C ASP A 43 6.70 9.24 -8.56
N VAL A 44 7.11 8.04 -9.02
CA VAL A 44 6.22 7.03 -9.60
C VAL A 44 6.74 5.64 -9.27
N LEU A 45 5.82 4.75 -8.93
CA LEU A 45 6.11 3.33 -8.76
C LEU A 45 5.66 2.54 -10.00
N ILE A 46 6.57 1.73 -10.55
CA ILE A 46 6.23 0.73 -11.57
C ILE A 46 6.02 -0.61 -10.86
N HIS A 47 4.80 -1.13 -10.90
CA HIS A 47 4.47 -2.43 -10.31
C HIS A 47 4.31 -3.47 -11.41
N ILE A 48 5.25 -4.41 -11.51
CA ILE A 48 5.19 -5.49 -12.51
C ILE A 48 4.43 -6.68 -11.92
N ILE A 49 3.37 -7.11 -12.60
CA ILE A 49 2.53 -8.23 -12.16
C ILE A 49 2.35 -9.27 -13.27
N ASP A 50 2.13 -10.54 -12.89
CA ASP A 50 1.92 -11.64 -13.84
C ASP A 50 0.43 -11.74 -14.23
N ALA A 51 0.14 -11.52 -15.52
CA ALA A 51 -1.18 -11.68 -16.12
C ALA A 51 -1.75 -13.09 -15.94
N SER A 52 -0.89 -14.12 -15.93
CA SER A 52 -1.28 -15.52 -15.83
C SER A 52 -1.75 -15.91 -14.43
N THR A 53 -1.41 -15.10 -13.41
CA THR A 53 -1.77 -15.30 -12.00
C THR A 53 -2.26 -14.01 -11.33
N LEU A 54 -2.97 -13.16 -12.08
CA LEU A 54 -3.37 -11.80 -11.69
C LEU A 54 -3.95 -11.69 -10.27
N HIS A 55 -4.88 -12.57 -9.88
CA HIS A 55 -5.52 -12.55 -8.56
C HIS A 55 -4.53 -12.58 -7.39
N ARG A 56 -3.37 -13.23 -7.54
CA ARG A 56 -2.34 -13.32 -6.48
C ARG A 56 -1.59 -12.01 -6.28
N HIS A 57 -1.57 -11.14 -7.30
CA HIS A 57 -0.81 -9.88 -7.30
C HIS A 57 -1.69 -8.67 -6.95
N LEU A 58 -3.01 -8.80 -7.10
CA LEU A 58 -3.94 -7.69 -6.82
C LEU A 58 -3.97 -7.30 -5.34
N ALA A 59 -3.76 -8.23 -4.41
CA ALA A 59 -3.69 -7.90 -2.97
C ALA A 59 -2.59 -6.86 -2.69
N LEU A 60 -1.36 -7.12 -3.13
CA LEU A 60 -0.25 -6.16 -3.00
C LEU A 60 -0.51 -4.86 -3.77
N THR A 61 -1.14 -4.94 -4.95
CA THR A 61 -1.51 -3.74 -5.72
C THR A 61 -2.39 -2.79 -4.91
N LEU A 62 -3.40 -3.33 -4.22
CA LEU A 62 -4.30 -2.53 -3.38
C LEU A 62 -3.56 -1.91 -2.19
N GLU A 63 -2.61 -2.63 -1.58
CA GLU A 63 -1.78 -2.10 -0.49
C GLU A 63 -0.85 -0.97 -0.98
N LEU A 64 -0.24 -1.13 -2.15
CA LEU A 64 0.63 -0.12 -2.74
C LEU A 64 -0.13 1.17 -3.07
N ILE A 65 -1.38 1.07 -3.52
CA ILE A 65 -2.25 2.23 -3.80
C ILE A 65 -2.40 3.12 -2.56
N GLU A 66 -2.44 2.53 -1.36
CA GLU A 66 -2.59 3.30 -0.12
C GLU A 66 -1.35 4.12 0.25
N LEU A 67 -0.17 3.82 -0.32
CA LEU A 67 1.05 4.63 -0.14
C LEU A 67 0.92 6.05 -0.71
N GLY A 68 -0.14 6.33 -1.46
CA GLY A 68 -0.40 7.65 -2.02
C GLY A 68 0.71 8.08 -2.99
N LEU A 69 1.30 7.12 -3.69
CA LEU A 69 2.24 7.33 -4.79
C LEU A 69 1.52 7.13 -6.12
N PRO A 70 1.85 7.88 -7.18
CA PRO A 70 1.46 7.53 -8.53
C PRO A 70 2.01 6.14 -8.89
N ILE A 71 1.14 5.25 -9.39
CA ILE A 71 1.52 3.86 -9.73
C ILE A 71 1.16 3.58 -11.19
N VAL A 72 2.01 2.82 -11.87
CA VAL A 72 1.71 2.21 -13.18
C VAL A 72 1.94 0.72 -13.10
N ILE A 73 0.96 -0.07 -13.55
CA ILE A 73 1.10 -1.51 -13.64
C ILE A 73 1.71 -1.91 -14.98
N GLY A 74 2.78 -2.70 -14.93
CA GLY A 74 3.24 -3.52 -16.05
C GLY A 74 2.64 -4.91 -15.95
N LEU A 75 1.58 -5.20 -16.72
CA LEU A 75 0.90 -6.49 -16.71
C LEU A 75 1.63 -7.47 -17.65
N ASN A 76 2.58 -8.20 -17.08
CA ASN A 76 3.52 -9.07 -17.78
C ASN A 76 2.97 -10.47 -18.07
N MET A 77 3.65 -11.23 -18.92
CA MET A 77 3.31 -12.61 -19.28
C MET A 77 1.94 -12.73 -19.98
N MET A 78 1.60 -11.75 -20.81
CA MET A 78 0.34 -11.75 -21.58
C MET A 78 0.20 -12.92 -22.56
N ASP A 79 1.31 -13.47 -23.06
CA ASP A 79 1.32 -14.67 -23.88
C ASP A 79 0.97 -15.93 -23.08
N GLU A 80 1.52 -16.05 -21.87
CA GLU A 80 1.20 -17.14 -20.96
C GLU A 80 -0.26 -17.09 -20.49
N ALA A 81 -0.77 -15.89 -20.16
CA ALA A 81 -2.18 -15.70 -19.84
C ALA A 81 -3.10 -16.18 -20.98
N ARG A 82 -2.79 -15.81 -22.23
CA ARG A 82 -3.51 -16.29 -23.42
C ARG A 82 -3.43 -17.82 -23.58
N ARG A 83 -2.25 -18.41 -23.35
CA ARG A 83 -2.04 -19.86 -23.42
C ARG A 83 -2.89 -20.63 -22.40
N LYS A 84 -3.07 -20.06 -21.21
CA LYS A 84 -3.95 -20.59 -20.15
C LYS A 84 -5.44 -20.28 -20.37
N GLY A 85 -5.81 -19.59 -21.46
CA GLY A 85 -7.19 -19.19 -21.73
C GLY A 85 -7.70 -18.03 -20.85
N VAL A 86 -6.80 -17.35 -20.13
CA VAL A 86 -7.15 -16.19 -19.29
C VAL A 86 -7.36 -14.97 -20.19
N LYS A 87 -8.56 -14.40 -20.14
CA LYS A 87 -8.90 -13.15 -20.83
C LYS A 87 -8.98 -12.03 -19.80
N ILE A 88 -8.19 -10.98 -20.01
CA ILE A 88 -8.12 -9.82 -19.13
C ILE A 88 -8.59 -8.60 -19.91
N ASP A 89 -9.61 -7.94 -19.39
CA ASP A 89 -10.08 -6.65 -19.88
C ASP A 89 -9.20 -5.55 -19.28
N ILE A 90 -8.20 -5.10 -20.03
CA ILE A 90 -7.21 -4.11 -19.57
C ILE A 90 -7.87 -2.75 -19.25
N PRO A 91 -8.73 -2.18 -20.13
CA PRO A 91 -9.45 -0.96 -19.81
C PRO A 91 -10.27 -1.06 -18.53
N LYS A 92 -11.02 -2.15 -18.35
CA LYS A 92 -11.81 -2.34 -17.13
C LYS A 92 -10.92 -2.47 -15.92
N LEU A 93 -9.84 -3.26 -15.98
CA LEU A 93 -8.91 -3.40 -14.86
C LEU A 93 -8.30 -2.05 -14.45
N ALA A 94 -7.88 -1.24 -15.43
CA ALA A 94 -7.33 0.09 -15.17
C ALA A 94 -8.37 1.03 -14.54
N GLN A 95 -9.63 0.95 -14.97
CA GLN A 95 -10.73 1.73 -14.41
C GLN A 95 -11.04 1.33 -12.97
N GLU A 96 -11.17 0.02 -12.69
CA GLU A 96 -11.48 -0.49 -11.34
C GLU A 96 -10.35 -0.16 -10.35
N LEU A 97 -9.09 -0.29 -10.78
CA LEU A 97 -7.93 0.03 -9.92
C LEU A 97 -7.64 1.54 -9.84
N GLY A 98 -8.17 2.35 -10.75
CA GLY A 98 -7.88 3.78 -10.84
C GLY A 98 -6.42 4.10 -11.23
N ILE A 99 -5.68 3.14 -11.78
CA ILE A 99 -4.28 3.29 -12.21
C ILE A 99 -4.05 2.77 -13.63
N PRO A 100 -3.09 3.34 -14.38
CA PRO A 100 -2.75 2.84 -15.71
C PRO A 100 -2.21 1.42 -15.67
N VAL A 101 -2.68 0.58 -16.61
CA VAL A 101 -2.23 -0.80 -16.80
C VAL A 101 -1.69 -0.96 -18.21
N VAL A 102 -0.42 -1.36 -18.33
CA VAL A 102 0.26 -1.57 -19.61
C VAL A 102 0.52 -3.06 -19.81
N PRO A 103 -0.12 -3.72 -20.79
CA PRO A 103 0.13 -5.13 -21.09
C PRO A 103 1.50 -5.33 -21.72
N MET A 104 2.25 -6.33 -21.26
CA MET A 104 3.63 -6.55 -21.70
C MET A 104 4.00 -8.03 -21.83
N ILE A 105 5.07 -8.28 -22.58
CA ILE A 105 5.83 -9.54 -22.59
C ILE A 105 7.30 -9.16 -22.44
N ALA A 106 7.75 -9.00 -21.19
CA ALA A 106 9.05 -8.44 -20.84
C ALA A 106 10.20 -9.15 -21.56
N ILE A 107 10.17 -10.48 -21.58
CA ILE A 107 11.21 -11.33 -22.19
C ILE A 107 11.33 -11.13 -23.71
N LYS A 108 10.30 -10.59 -24.37
CA LYS A 108 10.30 -10.26 -25.81
C LYS A 108 10.48 -8.76 -26.06
N GLY A 109 10.67 -7.96 -25.02
CA GLY A 109 10.76 -6.50 -25.10
C GLY A 109 9.43 -5.80 -25.44
N ILE A 110 8.31 -6.53 -25.51
CA ILE A 110 7.02 -5.99 -25.93
C ILE A 110 6.38 -5.22 -24.76
N GLY A 111 5.95 -3.98 -25.01
CA GLY A 111 5.27 -3.12 -24.04
C GLY A 111 6.20 -2.32 -23.12
N ILE A 112 7.52 -2.51 -23.18
CA ILE A 112 8.48 -1.78 -22.32
C ILE A 112 8.50 -0.29 -22.65
N ALA A 113 8.57 0.08 -23.93
CA ALA A 113 8.57 1.48 -24.35
C ALA A 113 7.26 2.20 -23.94
N ASP A 114 6.12 1.53 -24.12
CA ASP A 114 4.81 2.05 -23.72
C ASP A 114 4.72 2.21 -22.20
N LEU A 115 5.26 1.25 -21.44
CA LEU A 115 5.30 1.32 -19.98
C LEU A 115 6.04 2.57 -19.51
N PHE A 116 7.27 2.79 -19.98
CA PHE A 116 8.04 3.99 -19.61
C PHE A 116 7.36 5.29 -20.05
N LYS A 117 6.75 5.32 -21.23
CA LYS A 117 5.99 6.49 -21.68
C LYS A 117 4.85 6.82 -20.71
N VAL A 118 4.04 5.81 -20.35
CA VAL A 118 2.93 5.98 -19.40
C VAL A 118 3.44 6.35 -18.00
N THR A 119 4.55 5.78 -17.54
CA THR A 119 5.19 6.15 -16.26
C THR A 119 5.56 7.64 -16.22
N VAL A 120 6.21 8.16 -17.26
CA VAL A 120 6.59 9.58 -17.33
C VAL A 120 5.35 10.48 -17.35
N GLU A 121 4.31 10.10 -18.10
CA GLU A 121 3.04 10.84 -18.13
C GLU A 121 2.35 10.85 -16.77
N THR A 122 2.32 9.71 -16.07
CA THR A 122 1.74 9.56 -14.73
C THR A 122 2.49 10.40 -13.71
N GLY A 123 3.83 10.38 -13.72
CA GLY A 123 4.65 11.20 -12.82
C GLY A 123 4.45 12.69 -13.01
N ARG A 124 4.31 13.14 -14.27
CA ARG A 124 4.02 14.55 -14.57
C ARG A 124 2.64 14.99 -14.09
N LYS A 125 1.64 14.10 -14.13
CA LYS A 125 0.29 14.39 -13.63
C LYS A 125 0.25 14.39 -12.10
N GLY A 126 1.08 13.58 -11.45
CA GLY A 126 1.11 13.45 -9.98
C GLY A 126 -0.21 12.93 -9.39
N ILE A 127 -1.06 12.29 -10.20
CA ILE A 127 -2.35 11.77 -9.75
C ILE A 127 -2.08 10.48 -8.98
N CYS A 128 -2.35 10.50 -7.69
CA CYS A 128 -2.33 9.32 -6.85
C CYS A 128 -3.69 8.63 -6.91
N PRO A 129 -3.73 7.30 -7.05
CA PRO A 129 -4.97 6.56 -6.96
C PRO A 129 -5.63 6.78 -5.60
N LEU A 130 -6.96 6.87 -5.61
CA LEU A 130 -7.72 6.91 -4.36
C LEU A 130 -7.75 5.51 -3.75
N PRO A 131 -7.56 5.38 -2.44
CA PRO A 131 -7.78 4.12 -1.75
C PRO A 131 -9.20 3.61 -2.05
N GLN A 132 -9.33 2.31 -2.29
CA GLN A 132 -10.64 1.72 -2.42
C GLN A 132 -11.36 1.81 -1.06
N PRO A 133 -12.65 2.20 -1.04
CA PRO A 133 -13.39 2.25 0.20
C PRO A 133 -13.55 0.82 0.75
N ALA A 134 -13.25 0.63 2.04
CA ALA A 134 -13.55 -0.62 2.71
C ALA A 134 -15.05 -0.92 2.69
N GLY A 135 -15.41 -2.20 2.77
CA GLY A 135 -16.77 -2.68 2.91
C GLY A 135 -17.53 -1.95 4.01
N GLU A 136 -18.84 -1.79 3.81
CA GLU A 136 -19.69 -0.94 4.67
C GLU A 136 -19.62 -1.35 6.14
N TYR A 137 -19.51 -2.66 6.42
CA TYR A 137 -19.37 -3.22 7.76
C TYR A 137 -18.04 -2.88 8.45
N LEU A 138 -16.95 -2.68 7.69
CA LEU A 138 -15.64 -2.26 8.20
C LEU A 138 -15.49 -0.75 8.30
N ARG A 139 -16.35 0.01 7.61
CA ARG A 139 -16.28 1.47 7.51
C ARG A 139 -16.36 2.14 8.88
N GLN A 140 -17.21 1.66 9.78
CA GLN A 140 -17.35 2.25 11.13
C GLN A 140 -16.03 2.21 11.92
N TRP A 141 -15.26 1.12 11.79
CA TRP A 141 -13.98 0.95 12.48
C TRP A 141 -12.92 1.86 11.88
N SER A 142 -12.89 1.95 10.54
CA SER A 142 -12.00 2.87 9.83
C SER A 142 -12.29 4.33 10.19
N VAL A 143 -13.56 4.72 10.36
CA VAL A 143 -13.94 6.10 10.75
C VAL A 143 -13.51 6.40 12.18
N ARG A 144 -13.79 5.50 13.14
CA ARG A 144 -13.40 5.68 14.54
C ARG A 144 -11.88 5.78 14.69
N MET A 145 -11.14 4.86 14.07
CA MET A 145 -9.68 4.87 14.14
C MET A 145 -9.11 6.13 13.46
N ARG A 146 -9.67 6.54 12.31
CA ARG A 146 -9.29 7.79 11.65
C ARG A 146 -9.49 8.98 12.58
N GLN A 147 -10.65 9.14 13.23
CA GLN A 147 -10.90 10.26 14.14
C GLN A 147 -9.88 10.34 15.28
N LEU A 148 -9.43 9.19 15.77
CA LEU A 148 -8.43 9.10 16.82
C LEU A 148 -7.04 9.52 16.35
N ILE A 149 -6.58 9.01 15.19
CA ILE A 149 -5.21 9.24 14.71
C ILE A 149 -5.07 10.47 13.81
N ASP A 150 -6.18 11.07 13.40
CA ASP A 150 -6.22 12.31 12.61
C ASP A 150 -5.93 13.55 13.47
N GLN A 151 -4.78 13.53 14.12
CA GLN A 151 -4.24 14.61 14.94
C GLN A 151 -2.99 15.15 14.28
N THR A 152 -2.79 16.47 14.33
CA THR A 152 -1.61 17.13 13.74
C THR A 152 -0.31 16.52 14.25
N ALA A 153 -0.21 16.25 15.56
CA ALA A 153 0.97 15.65 16.16
C ALA A 153 1.33 14.27 15.57
N ILE A 154 0.34 13.41 15.33
CA ILE A 154 0.55 12.07 14.76
C ILE A 154 0.88 12.17 13.27
N ARG A 155 0.18 13.03 12.53
CA ARG A 155 0.44 13.27 11.10
C ARG A 155 1.87 13.75 10.88
N ASP A 156 2.32 14.71 11.68
CA ASP A 156 3.67 15.27 11.58
C ASP A 156 4.74 14.28 12.06
N ALA A 157 4.40 13.41 13.02
CA ALA A 157 5.32 12.40 13.53
C ALA A 157 5.56 11.24 12.56
N PHE A 158 4.50 10.72 11.92
CA PHE A 158 4.61 9.58 10.99
C PHE A 158 4.90 10.01 9.55
N ARG A 159 4.35 11.14 9.09
CA ARG A 159 4.48 11.63 7.70
C ARG A 159 4.13 10.58 6.63
N VAL A 160 3.11 9.77 6.88
CA VAL A 160 2.57 8.79 5.92
C VAL A 160 1.12 9.16 5.54
N PRO A 161 0.58 8.64 4.44
CA PRO A 161 -0.85 8.79 4.13
C PRO A 161 -1.72 8.22 5.25
N LEU A 162 -2.73 8.99 5.66
CA LEU A 162 -3.64 8.58 6.74
C LEU A 162 -4.37 7.25 6.47
N PRO A 163 -4.88 6.97 5.25
CA PRO A 163 -5.51 5.68 4.96
C PRO A 163 -4.57 4.49 5.20
N PHE A 164 -3.32 4.63 4.78
CA PHE A 164 -2.28 3.62 4.98
C PHE A 164 -1.99 3.38 6.47
N LEU A 165 -1.84 4.44 7.27
CA LEU A 165 -1.62 4.28 8.72
C LEU A 165 -2.81 3.61 9.40
N VAL A 166 -4.05 3.99 9.05
CA VAL A 166 -5.26 3.31 9.55
C VAL A 166 -5.22 1.83 9.19
N ARG A 167 -4.87 1.47 7.95
CA ARG A 167 -4.76 0.05 7.54
C ARG A 167 -3.74 -0.68 8.38
N MET A 168 -2.52 -0.15 8.52
CA MET A 168 -1.44 -0.79 9.26
C MET A 168 -1.80 -1.04 10.72
N LEU A 169 -2.46 -0.08 11.37
CA LEU A 169 -2.92 -0.23 12.75
C LEU A 169 -4.07 -1.24 12.88
N LYS A 170 -5.00 -1.29 11.92
CA LYS A 170 -6.07 -2.31 11.90
C LYS A 170 -5.53 -3.73 11.68
N LEU A 171 -4.46 -3.84 10.90
CA LEU A 171 -3.76 -5.10 10.63
C LEU A 171 -2.74 -5.46 11.73
N GLU A 172 -2.62 -4.66 12.78
CA GLU A 172 -1.65 -4.89 13.86
C GLU A 172 -0.21 -5.02 13.33
N ASP A 173 0.17 -4.14 12.40
CA ASP A 173 1.54 -4.10 11.90
C ASP A 173 2.53 -3.81 13.04
N HIS A 174 3.54 -4.67 13.18
CA HIS A 174 4.49 -4.62 14.28
C HIS A 174 5.22 -3.27 14.37
N TYR A 175 5.68 -2.73 13.23
CA TYR A 175 6.44 -1.48 13.22
C TYR A 175 5.54 -0.31 13.61
N PHE A 176 4.45 -0.08 12.87
CA PHE A 176 3.60 1.09 13.10
C PHE A 176 2.92 1.06 14.47
N CYS A 177 2.52 -0.11 14.98
CA CYS A 177 1.97 -0.24 16.32
C CYS A 177 3.00 0.03 17.42
N SER A 178 4.24 -0.48 17.28
CA SER A 178 5.31 -0.25 18.25
C SER A 178 5.71 1.22 18.32
N GLU A 179 5.81 1.87 17.15
CA GLU A 179 6.07 3.29 17.04
C GLU A 179 4.95 4.14 17.67
N LEU A 180 3.69 3.83 17.38
CA LEU A 180 2.56 4.53 17.96
C LEU A 180 2.56 4.40 19.48
N ARG A 181 2.83 3.20 20.01
CA ARG A 181 2.88 2.94 21.46
C ARG A 181 4.03 3.68 22.14
N SER A 182 5.18 3.74 21.50
CA SER A 182 6.38 4.39 22.06
C SER A 182 6.24 5.91 22.13
N HIS A 183 5.59 6.52 21.13
CA HIS A 183 5.49 7.99 21.01
C HIS A 183 4.13 8.55 21.47
N PHE A 184 3.06 7.78 21.38
CA PHE A 184 1.68 8.17 21.69
C PHE A 184 0.93 7.06 22.47
N PRO A 185 1.36 6.72 23.70
CA PRO A 185 0.85 5.56 24.43
C PRO A 185 -0.66 5.59 24.67
N GLN A 186 -1.22 6.77 25.00
CA GLN A 186 -2.67 6.93 25.21
C GLN A 186 -3.46 6.62 23.94
N THR A 187 -3.02 7.12 22.80
CA THR A 187 -3.64 6.84 21.50
C THR A 187 -3.51 5.36 21.13
N ALA A 188 -2.36 4.74 21.41
CA ALA A 188 -2.14 3.33 21.16
C ALA A 188 -3.09 2.43 21.97
N ASP A 189 -3.38 2.78 23.23
CA ASP A 189 -4.33 2.05 24.06
C ASP A 189 -5.76 2.19 23.52
N GLU A 190 -6.17 3.38 23.07
CA GLU A 190 -7.47 3.58 22.42
C GLU A 190 -7.62 2.84 21.09
N VAL A 191 -6.56 2.79 20.27
CA VAL A 191 -6.52 1.99 19.03
C VAL A 191 -6.74 0.51 19.34
N GLU A 192 -6.06 -0.01 20.38
CA GLU A 192 -6.20 -1.40 20.80
C GLU A 192 -7.62 -1.71 21.31
N HIS A 193 -8.24 -0.79 22.05
CA HIS A 193 -9.64 -0.92 22.46
C HIS A 193 -10.61 -0.98 21.27
N ILE A 194 -10.40 -0.15 20.23
CA ILE A 194 -11.22 -0.18 19.01
C ILE A 194 -11.08 -1.53 18.32
N ARG A 195 -9.86 -2.07 18.24
CA ARG A 195 -9.56 -3.35 17.60
C ARG A 195 -10.23 -4.52 18.32
N GLN A 196 -10.06 -4.61 19.64
CA GLN A 196 -10.69 -5.63 20.48
C GLN A 196 -12.23 -5.59 20.36
N HIS A 197 -12.81 -4.39 20.32
CA HIS A 197 -14.25 -4.24 20.15
C HIS A 197 -14.72 -4.71 18.76
N ALA A 198 -13.92 -4.47 17.71
CA ALA A 198 -14.19 -4.99 16.38
C ALA A 198 -14.15 -6.51 16.35
N GLU A 199 -13.13 -7.14 16.94
CA GLU A 199 -12.99 -8.61 17.00
C GLU A 199 -14.13 -9.29 17.75
N GLN A 200 -14.67 -8.66 18.80
CA GLN A 200 -15.85 -9.17 19.52
C GLN A 200 -17.15 -9.07 18.71
N THR A 201 -17.19 -8.16 17.73
CA THR A 201 -18.40 -7.88 16.93
C THR A 201 -18.39 -8.66 15.61
N LEU A 202 -17.20 -8.94 15.06
CA LEU A 202 -17.01 -9.62 13.78
C LEU A 202 -17.04 -11.13 13.94
N GLN A 203 -17.41 -11.85 12.88
CA GLN A 203 -17.42 -13.31 12.87
C GLN A 203 -16.01 -13.91 12.72
N ARG A 204 -15.09 -13.14 12.15
CA ARG A 204 -13.66 -13.43 11.99
C ARG A 204 -12.84 -12.28 12.57
N SER A 205 -11.54 -12.49 12.74
CA SER A 205 -10.67 -11.41 13.19
C SER A 205 -10.70 -10.24 12.20
N LEU A 206 -10.47 -9.02 12.70
CA LEU A 206 -10.45 -7.82 11.86
C LEU A 206 -9.42 -7.94 10.72
N CYS A 207 -8.29 -8.61 10.99
CA CYS A 207 -7.25 -8.88 10.00
C CYS A 207 -7.73 -9.81 8.87
N GLU A 208 -8.46 -10.88 9.21
CA GLU A 208 -9.01 -11.81 8.23
C GLU A 208 -10.10 -11.17 7.37
N GLU A 209 -10.94 -10.31 7.94
CA GLU A 209 -11.94 -9.57 7.17
C GLU A 209 -11.27 -8.60 6.20
N LEU A 210 -10.25 -7.85 6.62
CA LEU A 210 -9.53 -6.87 5.78
C LEU A 210 -8.71 -7.47 4.65
N THR A 211 -8.34 -8.74 4.76
CA THR A 211 -7.62 -9.47 3.72
C THR A 211 -8.57 -10.22 2.79
N ALA A 212 -9.82 -10.43 3.20
CA ALA A 212 -10.87 -11.05 2.40
C ALA A 212 -11.72 -10.04 1.61
N ASP A 213 -11.79 -8.78 2.08
CA ASP A 213 -12.45 -7.63 1.45
C ASP A 213 -11.61 -7.07 0.27
#